data_AF-A0AAD4U4T2-F1
#
_entry.id   AF-A0AAD4U4T2-F1
#
_cell.length_a   1.000
_cell.length_b   1.000
_cell.length_c   1.000
_cell.angle_alpha   90.00
_cell.angle_beta   90.00
_cell.angle_gamma   90.00
#
_symmetry.space_group_name_H-M   'P 1'
#
loop_
_entity.id
_entity.type
_entity.pdbx_description
1 polymer ?
#
loop_
_entity_poly.entity_id
_entity_poly.type
_entity_poly.pdbx_seq_one_letter_code
_entity_poly.pdbx_strand_id
1 'polypeptide(L)'
;METQMCVKSSYQDLNDLTKNPGQSAVLEPTAATGATPIAGRFTSGNSTNQIQAAFRGPRLLVVTDPRAGHWPHTEASYMNSFSIALCNTDSPLCCVDITILCNKGAHSVGLM
;
A
#
# COMPACT_ATOMS: atom_id res chain seq x y z
N MET A 1 -17.33 11.61 -2.86
CA MET A 1 -16.20 12.11 -3.68
C MET A 1 -15.17 11.01 -3.66
N GLU A 2 -15.00 10.28 -4.75
CA GLU A 2 -14.05 9.15 -4.82
C GLU A 2 -12.63 9.65 -4.51
N THR A 3 -12.08 9.20 -3.40
CA THR A 3 -10.69 9.46 -3.06
C THR A 3 -9.80 8.67 -3.99
N GLN A 4 -9.18 9.37 -4.94
CA GLN A 4 -8.36 8.78 -6.00
C GLN A 4 -6.99 8.28 -5.51
N MET A 5 -6.68 8.48 -4.23
CA MET A 5 -5.45 8.01 -3.60
C MET A 5 -5.74 6.91 -2.59
N CYS A 6 -4.96 5.83 -2.68
CA CYS A 6 -5.06 4.68 -1.80
C CYS A 6 -3.68 4.33 -1.23
N VAL A 7 -3.61 4.08 0.07
CA VAL A 7 -2.34 3.78 0.76
C VAL A 7 -2.44 2.38 1.36
N LYS A 8 -1.58 1.46 0.94
CA LYS A 8 -1.51 0.08 1.43
C LYS A 8 -0.32 -0.10 2.37
N SER A 9 -0.61 -0.57 3.58
CA SER A 9 0.43 -1.12 4.44
C SER A 9 0.74 -2.56 4.04
N SER A 10 2.01 -2.85 3.78
CA SER A 10 2.50 -4.18 3.45
C SER A 10 3.05 -4.95 4.66
N TYR A 11 3.09 -4.35 5.86
CA TYR A 11 3.59 -5.05 7.06
C TYR A 11 2.59 -6.16 7.48
N GLN A 12 2.94 -7.41 7.18
CA GLN A 12 2.19 -8.62 7.55
C GLN A 12 3.07 -9.63 8.33
N ASP A 13 4.26 -9.22 8.80
CA ASP A 13 5.20 -10.18 9.40
C ASP A 13 4.85 -10.48 10.87
N LEU A 14 4.25 -11.67 11.04
CA LEU A 14 4.34 -12.63 12.15
C LEU A 14 3.63 -12.36 13.49
N ASN A 15 2.57 -13.15 13.71
CA ASN A 15 2.16 -13.81 14.95
C ASN A 15 1.76 -13.05 16.22
N ASP A 16 1.87 -11.73 16.33
CA ASP A 16 1.38 -11.05 17.54
C ASP A 16 0.17 -10.15 17.27
N LEU A 17 -0.99 -10.62 17.75
CA LEU A 17 -2.33 -10.02 17.66
C LEU A 17 -2.48 -8.62 18.30
N THR A 18 -1.41 -7.92 18.69
CA THR A 18 -1.52 -6.82 19.67
C THR A 18 -1.03 -5.43 19.22
N LYS A 19 -0.17 -5.26 18.22
CA LYS A 19 0.08 -3.94 17.59
C LYS A 19 1.04 -4.03 16.40
N ASN A 20 0.53 -3.90 15.18
CA ASN A 20 1.38 -3.75 14.00
C ASN A 20 1.68 -2.25 13.77
N PRO A 21 2.91 -1.76 14.05
CA PRO A 21 3.25 -0.34 13.86
C PRO A 21 3.06 0.09 12.41
N GLY A 22 3.32 -0.80 11.45
CA GLY A 22 3.10 -0.52 10.02
C GLY A 22 1.64 -0.29 9.62
N GLN A 23 0.66 -0.83 10.35
CA GLN A 23 -0.76 -0.57 10.06
C GLN A 23 -1.19 0.79 10.62
N SER A 24 -0.73 1.14 11.82
CA SER A 24 -1.00 2.45 12.42
C SER A 24 -0.34 3.58 11.62
N ALA A 25 0.86 3.33 11.09
CA ALA A 25 1.59 4.25 10.23
C ALA A 25 0.87 4.59 8.93
N VAL A 26 -0.15 3.83 8.51
CA VAL A 26 -0.97 4.18 7.34
C VAL A 26 -2.24 4.90 7.75
N LEU A 27 -2.85 4.58 8.89
CA LEU A 27 -4.16 5.12 9.28
C LEU A 27 -4.11 6.63 9.55
N GLU A 28 -3.10 7.10 10.28
CA GLU A 28 -2.97 8.51 10.66
C GLU A 28 -2.66 9.44 9.47
N PRO A 29 -1.61 9.21 8.64
CA PRO A 29 -1.31 10.10 7.51
C PRO A 29 -2.40 10.06 6.43
N THR A 30 -3.08 8.93 6.32
CA THR A 30 -4.20 8.80 5.40
C THR A 30 -5.40 9.63 5.85
N ALA A 31 -5.67 9.71 7.16
CA ALA A 31 -6.70 10.59 7.71
C ALA A 31 -6.36 12.07 7.49
N ALA A 32 -5.08 12.44 7.62
CA ALA A 32 -4.62 13.81 7.36
C ALA A 32 -4.73 14.23 5.88
N THR A 33 -4.44 13.30 4.97
CA THR A 33 -4.45 13.56 3.51
C THR A 33 -5.84 13.34 2.89
N GLY A 34 -6.75 12.69 3.61
CA GLY A 34 -8.02 12.20 3.07
C GLY A 34 -7.83 11.07 2.05
N ALA A 35 -6.72 10.34 2.07
CA ALA A 35 -6.55 9.16 1.22
C ALA A 35 -7.38 7.99 1.77
N THR A 36 -7.42 6.86 1.06
CA THR A 36 -8.14 5.66 1.53
C THR A 36 -7.16 4.61 2.04
N PRO A 37 -7.20 4.22 3.33
CA PRO A 37 -6.20 3.30 3.86
C PRO A 37 -6.62 1.86 3.57
N ILE A 38 -5.70 1.05 3.06
CA ILE A 38 -5.80 -0.41 2.99
C ILE A 38 -4.91 -0.95 4.10
N ALA A 39 -5.49 -1.13 5.28
CA ALA A 39 -4.84 -1.82 6.39
C ALA A 39 -5.05 -3.33 6.22
N GLY A 40 -3.97 -4.11 6.38
CA GLY A 40 -4.04 -5.57 6.33
C GLY A 40 -3.83 -6.15 4.93
N ARG A 41 -4.41 -7.34 4.70
CA ARG A 41 -4.17 -8.10 3.48
C ARG A 41 -4.86 -7.44 2.30
N PHE A 42 -4.12 -7.23 1.21
CA PHE A 42 -4.70 -6.84 -0.07
C PHE A 42 -5.40 -8.05 -0.69
N THR A 43 -6.69 -7.93 -0.97
CA THR A 43 -7.48 -8.96 -1.63
C THR A 43 -7.44 -8.72 -3.14
N SER A 44 -7.21 -9.79 -3.91
CA SER A 44 -7.27 -9.71 -5.37
C SER A 44 -8.67 -9.33 -5.82
N GLY A 45 -8.77 -8.46 -6.83
CA GLY A 45 -10.00 -7.86 -7.31
C GLY A 45 -10.29 -6.51 -6.70
N ASN A 46 -9.54 -6.07 -5.66
CA ASN A 46 -9.75 -4.77 -5.05
C ASN A 46 -9.61 -3.63 -6.05
N SER A 47 -8.70 -3.69 -7.01
CA SER A 47 -8.58 -2.64 -8.03
C SER A 47 -9.29 -2.94 -9.34
N THR A 48 -9.66 -4.18 -9.64
CA THR A 48 -10.17 -4.58 -10.97
C THR A 48 -11.64 -5.00 -10.98
N ASN A 49 -12.18 -5.47 -9.86
CA ASN A 49 -13.53 -5.99 -9.77
C ASN A 49 -14.50 -4.97 -9.15
N GLN A 50 -15.19 -4.22 -10.01
CA GLN A 50 -16.14 -3.17 -9.63
C GLN A 50 -17.38 -3.67 -8.87
N ILE A 51 -17.66 -4.98 -8.89
CA ILE A 51 -18.82 -5.56 -8.20
C ILE A 51 -18.53 -5.75 -6.70
N GLN A 52 -17.27 -5.84 -6.30
CA GLN A 52 -16.90 -6.03 -4.90
C GLN A 52 -17.16 -4.76 -4.08
N ALA A 53 -17.71 -4.92 -2.87
CA ALA A 53 -17.90 -3.81 -1.94
C ALA A 53 -16.56 -3.15 -1.51
N ALA A 54 -15.46 -3.90 -1.59
CA ALA A 54 -14.11 -3.41 -1.29
C ALA A 54 -13.38 -2.87 -2.53
N PHE A 55 -14.08 -2.67 -3.65
CA PHE A 55 -13.51 -2.09 -4.86
C PHE A 55 -12.95 -0.70 -4.57
N ARG A 56 -11.74 -0.46 -5.06
CA ARG A 56 -11.05 0.82 -5.05
C ARG A 56 -10.40 0.98 -6.39
N GLY A 57 -10.80 1.98 -7.18
CA GLY A 57 -10.11 2.37 -8.41
C GLY A 57 -9.15 3.54 -8.17
N PRO A 58 -8.00 3.38 -7.49
CA PRO A 58 -7.11 4.49 -7.25
C PRO A 58 -6.48 4.97 -8.56
N ARG A 59 -6.23 6.26 -8.66
CA ARG A 59 -5.29 6.82 -9.65
C ARG A 59 -3.87 6.88 -9.09
N LEU A 60 -3.74 6.87 -7.77
CA LEU A 60 -2.48 6.82 -7.05
C LEU A 60 -2.53 5.74 -5.96
N LEU A 61 -1.61 4.78 -6.03
CA LEU A 61 -1.42 3.74 -5.04
C LEU A 61 -0.05 3.93 -4.36
N VAL A 62 -0.04 4.04 -3.04
CA VAL A 62 1.20 4.05 -2.25
C VAL A 62 1.33 2.75 -1.47
N VAL A 63 2.47 2.07 -1.54
CA VAL A 63 2.71 0.79 -0.87
C VAL A 63 3.99 0.85 -0.03
N THR A 64 3.93 0.39 1.22
CA THR A 64 5.08 0.49 2.15
C THR A 64 6.17 -0.57 1.95
N ASP A 65 5.88 -1.67 1.24
CA ASP A 65 6.89 -2.64 0.79
C ASP A 65 6.34 -3.42 -0.42
N PRO A 66 7.00 -3.38 -1.60
CA PRO A 66 6.57 -4.17 -2.75
C PRO A 66 6.80 -5.67 -2.57
N ARG A 67 7.62 -6.09 -1.60
CA ARG A 67 7.89 -7.52 -1.34
C ARG A 67 6.73 -8.25 -0.70
N ALA A 68 5.93 -7.60 0.15
CA ALA A 68 4.84 -8.26 0.89
C ALA A 68 3.56 -8.45 0.06
N GLY A 69 3.73 -8.71 -1.24
CA GLY A 69 2.68 -9.08 -2.19
C GLY A 69 2.74 -8.23 -3.44
N HIS A 70 2.92 -8.89 -4.59
CA HIS A 70 2.95 -8.24 -5.91
C HIS A 70 1.56 -7.73 -6.36
N TRP A 71 0.47 -8.34 -5.87
CA TRP A 71 -0.90 -8.08 -6.30
C TRP A 71 -1.30 -6.60 -6.40
N PRO A 72 -1.01 -5.70 -5.43
CA PRO A 72 -1.40 -4.30 -5.52
C PRO A 72 -0.79 -3.59 -6.72
N HIS A 73 0.49 -3.85 -7.00
CA HIS A 73 1.24 -3.24 -8.11
C HIS A 73 0.77 -3.80 -9.46
N THR A 74 0.55 -5.13 -9.51
CA THR A 74 0.04 -5.80 -10.71
C THR A 74 -1.37 -5.29 -11.06
N GLU A 75 -2.27 -5.18 -10.09
CA GLU A 75 -3.62 -4.68 -10.35
C GLU A 75 -3.68 -3.18 -10.63
N ALA A 76 -2.82 -2.38 -9.99
CA ALA A 76 -2.63 -0.98 -10.35
C ALA A 76 -2.22 -0.82 -11.83
N SER A 77 -1.32 -1.69 -12.31
CA SER A 77 -0.87 -1.68 -13.70
C SER A 77 -1.99 -1.99 -14.69
N TYR A 78 -2.95 -2.87 -14.33
CA TYR A 78 -4.10 -3.17 -15.20
C TYR A 78 -5.06 -1.98 -15.39
N MET A 79 -5.06 -1.04 -14.46
CA MET A 79 -5.97 0.11 -14.44
C MET A 79 -5.26 1.43 -14.78
N ASN A 80 -3.99 1.37 -15.21
CA ASN A 80 -3.14 2.55 -15.45
C ASN A 80 -3.07 3.48 -14.20
N SER A 81 -3.08 2.90 -13.02
CA SER A 81 -2.92 3.60 -11.74
C SER A 81 -1.43 3.85 -11.49
N PHE A 82 -1.09 5.06 -11.04
CA PHE A 82 0.28 5.41 -10.67
C PHE A 82 0.66 4.78 -9.33
N SER A 83 1.83 4.18 -9.22
CA SER A 83 2.28 3.39 -8.07
C SER A 83 3.58 3.92 -7.47
N ILE A 84 3.56 4.20 -6.17
CA ILE A 84 4.71 4.64 -5.38
C ILE A 84 5.00 3.58 -4.33
N ALA A 85 6.25 3.15 -4.22
CA ALA A 85 6.65 2.16 -3.23
C ALA A 85 7.79 2.65 -2.33
N LEU A 86 7.69 2.37 -1.04
CA LEU A 86 8.83 2.45 -0.12
C LEU A 86 9.63 1.15 -0.23
N CYS A 87 10.90 1.27 -0.61
CA CYS A 87 11.74 0.14 -1.00
C CYS A 87 13.04 0.09 -0.18
N ASN A 88 13.48 -1.12 0.15
CA ASN A 88 14.87 -1.38 0.53
C ASN A 88 15.69 -1.70 -0.73
N THR A 89 17.00 -1.84 -0.57
CA THR A 89 17.93 -2.32 -1.62
C THR A 89 17.53 -3.67 -2.23
N ASP A 90 16.88 -4.55 -1.46
CA ASP A 90 16.46 -5.89 -1.90
C ASP A 90 15.01 -5.96 -2.44
N SER A 91 14.29 -4.84 -2.45
CA SER A 91 12.87 -4.81 -2.82
C SER A 91 12.68 -4.95 -4.35
N PRO A 92 11.73 -5.79 -4.83
CA PRO A 92 11.42 -5.89 -6.24
C PRO A 92 10.74 -4.61 -6.76
N LEU A 93 11.16 -4.13 -7.93
CA LEU A 93 10.69 -2.87 -8.53
C LEU A 93 9.75 -3.06 -9.73
N CYS A 94 9.29 -4.30 -9.96
CA CYS A 94 8.37 -4.57 -11.06
C CYS A 94 7.02 -3.88 -10.79
N CYS A 95 6.50 -3.18 -11.80
CA CYS A 95 5.23 -2.45 -11.71
C CYS A 95 5.21 -1.34 -10.64
N VAL A 96 6.37 -0.73 -10.36
CA VAL A 96 6.51 0.45 -9.50
C VAL A 96 6.95 1.64 -10.36
N ASP A 97 6.21 2.74 -10.32
CA ASP A 97 6.54 3.94 -11.10
C ASP A 97 7.59 4.81 -10.39
N ILE A 98 7.43 5.01 -9.07
CA ILE A 98 8.38 5.73 -8.23
C ILE A 98 8.78 4.89 -7.03
N THR A 99 10.09 4.80 -6.81
CA THR A 99 10.68 4.22 -5.60
C THR A 99 11.21 5.29 -4.67
N ILE A 100 10.85 5.18 -3.41
CA ILE A 100 11.45 5.93 -2.31
C ILE A 100 12.29 4.95 -1.50
N LEU A 101 13.60 5.14 -1.50
CA LEU A 101 14.51 4.27 -0.76
C LEU A 101 14.41 4.57 0.74
N CYS A 102 13.95 3.61 1.52
CA CYS A 102 13.72 3.74 2.95
C CYS A 102 14.09 2.46 3.69
N ASN A 103 14.56 2.58 4.92
CA ASN A 103 14.75 1.43 5.79
C ASN A 103 13.39 0.88 6.29
N LYS A 104 13.27 -0.45 6.41
CA LYS A 104 12.04 -1.13 6.89
C LYS A 104 11.89 -1.17 8.41
N GLY A 105 12.69 -0.41 9.16
CA GLY A 105 12.55 -0.34 10.62
C GLY A 105 11.16 0.15 11.04
N ALA A 106 10.62 -0.39 12.14
CA ALA A 106 9.26 -0.08 12.63
C ALA A 106 8.96 1.42 12.78
N HIS A 107 9.99 2.21 13.11
CA HIS A 107 9.89 3.67 13.22
C HIS A 107 10.16 4.39 11.89
N SER A 108 10.92 3.78 10.98
CA SER A 108 11.34 4.42 9.73
C SER A 108 10.19 4.57 8.75
N VAL A 109 9.28 3.59 8.70
CA VAL A 109 8.12 3.61 7.79
C VAL A 109 7.08 4.65 8.20
N GLY A 110 6.92 4.92 9.50
CA GLY A 110 5.98 5.95 9.97
C GLY A 110 6.58 7.36 9.99
N LEU A 111 7.90 7.50 9.85
CA LEU A 111 8.58 8.79 9.72
C LEU A 111 8.62 9.31 8.28
N MET A 112 8.49 8.43 7.29
CA MET A 112 8.35 8.78 5.88
C MET A 112 6.89 9.03 5.51
#